data_AF-A0A4Y2DDY5-F1
#
_entry.id   AF-A0A4Y2DDY5-F1
#
_cell.length_a   1.000
_cell.length_b   1.000
_cell.length_c   1.000
_cell.angle_alpha   90.00
_cell.angle_beta   90.00
_cell.angle_gamma   90.00
#
_symmetry.space_group_name_H-M   'P 1'
#
loop_
_entity.id
_entity.type
_entity.pdbx_description
1 polymer ?
#
loop_
_entity_poly.entity_id
_entity_poly.type
_entity_poly.pdbx_seq_one_letter_code
_entity_poly.pdbx_strand_id
1 'polypeptide(L)'
;MGSRLRKLKKIYGSKNLYDEKSISVIGRLTDNIIDQLPVFYGNAIRQHSNSVKSMRNAVWTIYFRMRSTDNEPLHSFCPAGERSWCKHNQAVSKGTTESFHHKTSLPPAVMDAIKPIFNALSHPE
;
A
#
# COMPACT_ATOMS: atom_id res chain seq x y z
N MET A 1 -5.42 -9.52 8.16
CA MET A 1 -5.57 -8.66 6.95
C MET A 1 -6.19 -9.41 5.77
N GLY A 2 -5.59 -10.50 5.29
CA GLY A 2 -6.01 -11.19 4.05
C GLY A 2 -7.49 -11.58 4.03
N SER A 3 -8.03 -12.16 5.11
CA SER A 3 -9.46 -12.53 5.18
C SER A 3 -10.40 -11.32 5.07
N ARG A 4 -10.03 -10.16 5.63
CA ARG A 4 -10.80 -8.91 5.49
C ARG A 4 -10.81 -8.42 4.04
N LEU A 5 -9.66 -8.49 3.35
CA LEU A 5 -9.54 -8.14 1.93
C LEU A 5 -10.33 -9.08 1.02
N ARG A 6 -10.27 -10.41 1.26
CA ARG A 6 -11.08 -11.39 0.51
C ARG A 6 -12.59 -11.16 0.70
N LYS A 7 -13.01 -10.87 1.93
CA LYS A 7 -14.40 -10.50 2.22
C LYS A 7 -14.81 -9.23 1.47
N LEU A 8 -13.97 -8.19 1.50
CA LEU A 8 -14.20 -6.94 0.77
C LEU A 8 -14.32 -7.19 -0.75
N LYS A 9 -13.40 -7.95 -1.33
CA LYS A 9 -13.44 -8.34 -2.75
C LYS A 9 -14.73 -9.08 -3.11
N LYS A 10 -15.23 -9.96 -2.24
CA LYS A 10 -16.52 -10.65 -2.47
C LYS A 10 -17.71 -9.69 -2.44
N ILE A 11 -17.73 -8.74 -1.51
CA ILE A 11 -18.83 -7.76 -1.36
C ILE A 11 -18.89 -6.79 -2.54
N TYR A 12 -17.74 -6.30 -2.99
CA TYR A 12 -17.61 -5.32 -4.07
C TYR A 12 -17.24 -5.94 -5.42
N GLY A 13 -17.20 -7.26 -5.53
CA GLY A 13 -16.89 -7.95 -6.78
C GLY A 13 -18.01 -7.86 -7.80
N SER A 14 -19.26 -7.82 -7.34
CA SER A 14 -20.47 -7.65 -8.15
C SER A 14 -21.01 -6.22 -8.17
N LYS A 15 -20.32 -5.27 -7.52
CA LYS A 15 -20.71 -3.87 -7.41
C LYS A 15 -19.62 -2.98 -7.99
N ASN A 16 -20.03 -1.89 -8.59
CA ASN A 16 -19.09 -0.86 -8.98
C ASN A 16 -18.74 0.02 -7.78
N LEU A 17 -17.47 0.43 -7.72
CA LEU A 17 -17.02 1.53 -6.87
C LEU A 17 -17.42 2.86 -7.54
N TYR A 18 -17.07 3.99 -6.93
CA TYR A 18 -17.44 5.31 -7.45
C TYR A 18 -16.82 5.64 -8.82
N ASP A 19 -15.80 4.88 -9.25
CA ASP A 19 -15.19 4.98 -10.58
C ASP A 19 -15.84 4.02 -11.60
N GLU A 20 -17.06 3.56 -11.32
CA GLU A 20 -17.89 2.72 -12.19
C GLU A 20 -17.26 1.36 -12.54
N LYS A 21 -16.25 0.92 -11.78
CA LYS A 21 -15.56 -0.35 -11.98
C LYS A 21 -15.70 -1.26 -10.76
N SER A 22 -15.79 -2.56 -11.01
CA SER A 22 -15.72 -3.58 -9.94
C SER A 22 -14.33 -3.70 -9.35
N ILE A 23 -14.23 -3.94 -8.04
CA ILE A 23 -12.96 -4.02 -7.31
C ILE A 23 -12.06 -5.18 -7.77
N SER A 24 -12.65 -6.21 -8.41
CA SER A 24 -11.98 -7.47 -8.77
C SER A 24 -11.38 -7.49 -10.17
N VAL A 25 -11.51 -6.42 -10.95
CA VAL A 25 -10.95 -6.33 -12.31
C VAL A 25 -9.41 -6.29 -12.27
N ILE A 26 -8.77 -6.70 -13.36
CA ILE A 26 -7.31 -6.62 -13.55
C ILE A 26 -6.82 -5.19 -13.28
N GLY A 27 -5.66 -5.06 -12.62
CA GLY A 27 -5.10 -3.77 -12.20
C GLY A 27 -5.68 -3.21 -10.91
N ARG A 28 -6.56 -3.94 -10.22
CA ARG A 28 -7.18 -3.54 -8.95
C ARG A 28 -6.87 -4.53 -7.82
N LEU A 29 -7.85 -4.91 -7.00
CA LEU A 29 -7.65 -5.83 -5.87
C LEU A 29 -7.64 -7.30 -6.34
N THR A 30 -6.57 -7.69 -7.04
CA THR A 30 -6.36 -9.07 -7.50
C THR A 30 -5.99 -10.00 -6.35
N ASP A 31 -6.10 -11.32 -6.54
CA ASP A 31 -5.74 -12.29 -5.49
C ASP A 31 -4.25 -12.19 -5.13
N ASN A 32 -3.37 -11.94 -6.10
CA ASN A 32 -1.95 -11.70 -5.84
C ASN A 32 -1.72 -10.49 -4.91
N ILE A 33 -2.46 -9.38 -5.11
CA ILE A 33 -2.37 -8.21 -4.20
C ILE A 33 -2.89 -8.57 -2.80
N ILE A 34 -3.97 -9.34 -2.71
CA ILE A 34 -4.54 -9.81 -1.45
C ILE A 34 -3.57 -10.73 -0.70
N ASP A 35 -2.76 -11.51 -1.41
CA ASP A 35 -1.78 -12.42 -0.81
C ASP A 35 -0.50 -11.68 -0.40
N GLN A 36 -0.07 -10.67 -1.15
CA GLN A 36 1.11 -9.86 -0.83
C GLN A 36 0.90 -8.91 0.36
N LEU A 37 -0.28 -8.28 0.45
CA LEU A 37 -0.58 -7.28 1.48
C LEU A 37 -0.36 -7.78 2.93
N PRO A 38 -0.87 -8.96 3.33
CA PRO A 38 -0.62 -9.53 4.66
C PRO A 38 0.86 -9.83 4.94
N VAL A 39 1.63 -10.19 3.92
CA VAL A 39 3.07 -10.45 4.06
C VAL A 39 3.80 -9.15 4.38
N PHE A 40 3.53 -8.07 3.63
CA PHE A 40 4.08 -6.75 3.91
C PHE A 40 3.67 -6.24 5.28
N TYR A 41 2.38 -6.38 5.62
CA TYR A 41 1.87 -6.03 6.94
C TYR A 41 2.62 -6.77 8.05
N GLY A 42 2.73 -8.10 7.97
CA GLY A 42 3.45 -8.91 8.95
C GLY A 42 4.92 -8.51 9.09
N ASN A 43 5.60 -8.18 7.99
CA ASN A 43 6.97 -7.66 8.02
C ASN A 43 7.06 -6.30 8.73
N ALA A 44 6.14 -5.38 8.47
CA ALA A 44 6.09 -4.08 9.14
C ALA A 44 5.94 -4.22 10.66
N ILE A 45 5.07 -5.14 11.13
CA ILE A 45 4.92 -5.41 12.56
C ILE A 45 6.21 -5.98 13.17
N ARG A 46 6.83 -6.98 12.52
CA ARG A 46 8.05 -7.63 13.03
C ARG A 46 9.26 -6.70 13.08
N GLN A 47 9.44 -5.85 12.07
CA GLN A 47 10.60 -4.95 11.96
C GLN A 47 10.51 -3.72 12.87
N HIS A 48 9.30 -3.36 13.31
CA HIS A 48 9.04 -2.15 14.09
C HIS A 48 8.34 -2.43 15.42
N SER A 49 8.50 -3.65 15.96
CA SER A 49 7.86 -4.11 17.19
C SER A 49 8.26 -3.33 18.45
N ASN A 50 9.37 -2.59 18.39
CA ASN A 50 9.89 -1.76 19.48
C ASN A 50 9.17 -0.41 19.65
N SER A 51 8.30 -0.02 18.72
CA SER A 51 7.59 1.27 18.80
C SER A 51 6.25 1.22 18.08
N VAL A 52 5.16 1.44 18.82
CA VAL A 52 3.80 1.56 18.26
C VAL A 52 3.72 2.62 17.17
N LYS A 53 4.37 3.77 17.38
CA LYS A 53 4.44 4.86 16.38
C LYS A 53 5.17 4.41 15.12
N SER A 54 6.32 3.75 15.27
CA SER A 54 7.09 3.25 14.13
C SER A 54 6.33 2.17 13.35
N MET A 55 5.67 1.26 14.08
CA MET A 55 4.83 0.21 13.51
C MET A 55 3.66 0.79 12.71
N ARG A 56 2.96 1.78 13.28
CA ARG A 56 1.87 2.51 12.60
C ARG A 56 2.38 3.17 11.32
N ASN A 57 3.50 3.88 11.40
CA ASN A 57 4.10 4.51 10.22
C ASN A 57 4.43 3.47 9.15
N ALA A 58 5.06 2.35 9.51
CA ALA A 58 5.41 1.29 8.57
C ALA A 58 4.18 0.65 7.89
N VAL A 59 3.08 0.45 8.63
CA VAL A 59 1.81 -0.02 8.06
C VAL A 59 1.24 0.98 7.06
N TRP A 60 1.24 2.28 7.39
CA TRP A 60 0.78 3.32 6.47
C TRP A 60 1.71 3.51 5.27
N THR A 61 3.01 3.26 5.40
CA THR A 61 3.95 3.24 4.27
C THR A 61 3.53 2.24 3.21
N ILE A 62 2.99 1.07 3.58
CA ILE A 62 2.47 0.08 2.62
C ILE A 62 1.30 0.69 1.85
N TYR A 63 0.34 1.30 2.55
CA TYR A 63 -0.83 1.95 1.94
C TYR A 63 -0.41 3.01 0.91
N PHE A 64 0.44 3.96 1.32
CA PHE A 64 0.87 5.05 0.45
C PHE A 64 1.68 4.56 -0.76
N ARG A 65 2.58 3.59 -0.56
CA ARG A 65 3.34 3.00 -1.67
C ARG A 65 2.45 2.33 -2.72
N MET A 66 1.32 1.76 -2.33
CA MET A 66 0.37 1.14 -3.27
C MET A 66 -0.50 2.15 -4.03
N ARG A 67 -0.71 3.34 -3.48
CA ARG A 67 -1.39 4.45 -4.16
C ARG A 67 -0.44 5.27 -5.04
N SER A 68 0.85 5.28 -4.70
CA SER A 68 1.89 6.09 -5.33
C SER A 68 1.95 5.89 -6.85
N THR A 69 2.13 6.97 -7.58
CA THR A 69 2.33 6.98 -9.05
C THR A 69 3.55 7.82 -9.40
N ASP A 70 3.99 7.78 -10.67
CA ASP A 70 5.10 8.63 -11.13
C ASP A 70 4.74 10.13 -11.03
N ASN A 71 3.47 10.48 -11.24
CA ASN A 71 2.98 11.86 -11.14
C ASN A 71 2.66 12.29 -9.68
N GLU A 72 2.32 11.33 -8.81
CA GLU A 72 2.03 11.56 -7.40
C GLU A 72 2.84 10.56 -6.55
N PRO A 73 4.14 10.81 -6.34
CA PRO A 73 5.00 9.93 -5.55
C PRO A 73 4.73 10.11 -4.03
N LEU A 74 4.34 9.02 -3.36
CA LEU A 74 3.91 9.02 -1.95
C LEU A 74 4.87 8.20 -1.09
N HIS A 75 6.11 8.69 -0.94
CA HIS A 75 7.20 7.99 -0.23
C HIS A 75 7.68 8.69 1.05
N SER A 76 6.90 9.63 1.59
CA SER A 76 7.29 10.44 2.76
C SER A 76 7.47 9.63 4.06
N PHE A 77 6.86 8.44 4.16
CA PHE A 77 7.05 7.53 5.29
C PHE A 77 8.21 6.53 5.09
N CYS A 78 8.88 6.57 3.95
CA CYS A 78 10.07 5.77 3.68
C CYS A 78 11.32 6.53 4.15
N PRO A 79 12.38 5.84 4.60
CA PRO A 79 13.64 6.50 4.91
C PRO A 79 14.20 7.24 3.68
N ALA A 80 14.83 8.39 3.90
CA ALA A 80 15.56 9.11 2.87
C ALA A 80 16.99 8.56 2.70
N GLY A 81 17.68 8.97 1.64
CA GLY A 81 19.09 8.65 1.40
C GLY A 81 19.31 7.45 0.48
N GLU A 82 20.53 7.34 -0.03
CA GLU A 82 20.93 6.27 -0.96
C GLU A 82 20.89 4.86 -0.35
N ARG A 83 21.01 4.78 0.98
CA ARG A 83 20.90 3.52 1.75
C ARG A 83 19.46 3.21 2.16
N SER A 84 18.49 4.00 1.73
CA SER A 84 17.07 3.70 1.94
C SER A 84 16.71 2.37 1.33
N TRP A 85 15.84 1.59 1.96
CA TRP A 85 15.26 0.40 1.32
C TRP A 85 14.23 0.77 0.25
N CYS A 86 13.78 2.03 0.20
CA CYS A 86 12.81 2.53 -0.76
C CYS A 86 13.50 2.96 -2.06
N LYS A 87 13.28 2.21 -3.13
CA LYS A 87 13.86 2.47 -4.46
C LYS A 87 13.58 3.88 -5.00
N HIS A 88 12.41 4.44 -4.73
CA HIS A 88 12.09 5.82 -5.10
C HIS A 88 13.02 6.80 -4.38
N ASN A 89 13.12 6.71 -3.04
CA ASN A 89 13.96 7.62 -2.27
C ASN A 89 15.45 7.42 -2.55
N GLN A 90 15.88 6.20 -2.88
CA GLN A 90 17.22 5.96 -3.42
C GLN A 90 17.45 6.72 -4.73
N ALA A 91 16.49 6.66 -5.67
CA ALA A 91 16.59 7.36 -6.94
C ALA A 91 16.60 8.89 -6.75
N VAL A 92 15.78 9.42 -5.83
CA VAL A 92 15.81 10.83 -5.42
C VAL A 92 17.20 11.22 -4.91
N SER A 93 17.77 10.44 -4.00
CA SER A 93 19.09 10.75 -3.44
C SER A 93 20.23 10.65 -4.45
N LYS A 94 20.11 9.78 -5.47
CA LYS A 94 21.10 9.61 -6.53
C LYS A 94 20.90 10.54 -7.73
N GLY A 95 19.81 11.31 -7.76
CA GLY A 95 19.44 12.11 -8.93
C GLY A 95 19.00 11.29 -10.15
N THR A 96 18.52 10.06 -9.95
CA THR A 96 18.13 9.13 -11.04
C THR A 96 16.62 8.88 -11.12
N THR A 97 15.81 9.83 -10.67
CA THR A 97 14.33 9.70 -10.62
C THR A 97 13.70 9.48 -11.98
N GLU A 98 14.29 10.00 -13.05
CA GLU A 98 13.81 9.84 -14.43
C GLU A 98 13.78 8.37 -14.89
N SER A 99 14.63 7.53 -14.30
CA SER A 99 14.71 6.08 -14.60
C SER A 99 13.81 5.23 -13.69
N PHE A 100 13.17 5.84 -12.70
CA PHE A 100 12.33 5.14 -11.74
C PHE A 100 10.87 5.21 -12.19
N HIS A 101 10.23 4.04 -12.30
CA HIS A 101 8.80 3.93 -12.60
C HIS A 101 8.09 3.05 -11.57
N HIS A 102 6.91 3.50 -11.15
CA HIS A 102 6.03 2.73 -10.28
C HIS A 102 5.46 1.53 -11.04
N LYS A 103 5.86 0.32 -10.63
CA LYS A 103 5.42 -0.93 -11.27
C LYS A 103 3.94 -1.24 -11.08
N THR A 104 3.35 -0.78 -9.99
CA THR A 104 1.96 -1.09 -9.64
C THR A 104 1.43 0.04 -8.77
N SER A 105 0.32 0.64 -9.22
CA SER A 105 -0.47 1.58 -8.44
C SER A 105 -1.92 1.13 -8.49
N LEU A 106 -2.57 1.09 -7.33
CA LEU A 106 -3.99 0.80 -7.23
C LEU A 106 -4.80 2.09 -7.42
N PRO A 107 -5.92 2.05 -8.16
CA PRO A 107 -6.78 3.20 -8.33
C PRO A 107 -7.27 3.76 -6.99
N PRO A 108 -7.47 5.09 -6.88
CA PRO A 108 -7.97 5.74 -5.66
C PRO A 108 -9.22 5.05 -5.08
N ALA A 109 -10.16 4.65 -5.94
CA ALA A 109 -11.38 3.97 -5.50
C ALA A 109 -11.12 2.65 -4.75
N VAL A 110 -10.11 1.88 -5.19
CA VAL A 110 -9.71 0.65 -4.51
C VAL A 110 -9.02 0.98 -3.19
N MET A 111 -8.14 1.98 -3.21
CA MET A 111 -7.40 2.43 -2.02
C MET A 111 -8.35 2.90 -0.92
N ASP A 112 -9.35 3.70 -1.27
CA ASP A 112 -10.37 4.18 -0.33
C ASP A 112 -11.21 3.03 0.23
N ALA A 113 -11.57 2.03 -0.61
CA ALA A 113 -12.29 0.85 -0.16
C ALA A 113 -11.49 -0.01 0.84
N ILE A 114 -10.16 -0.11 0.71
CA ILE A 114 -9.31 -0.88 1.63
C ILE A 114 -8.80 -0.07 2.83
N LYS A 115 -8.85 1.27 2.79
CA LYS A 115 -8.37 2.17 3.85
C LYS A 115 -8.91 1.84 5.24
N PRO A 116 -10.21 1.48 5.43
CA PRO A 116 -10.72 1.10 6.75
C PRO A 116 -10.01 -0.12 7.35
N ILE A 117 -9.56 -1.07 6.51
CA ILE A 117 -8.81 -2.24 6.95
C ILE A 117 -7.45 -1.83 7.50
N PHE A 118 -6.74 -0.91 6.82
CA PHE A 118 -5.48 -0.35 7.31
C PHE A 118 -5.66 0.45 8.60
N ASN A 119 -6.72 1.26 8.68
CA ASN A 119 -7.03 2.03 9.87
C ASN A 119 -7.23 1.10 11.08
N ALA A 120 -8.08 0.09 10.94
CA ALA A 120 -8.38 -0.89 11.99
C ALA A 120 -7.23 -1.84 12.34
N LEU A 121 -6.15 -1.87 11.55
CA LEU A 121 -4.95 -2.68 11.82
C LEU A 121 -3.74 -1.84 12.26
N SER A 122 -3.86 -0.52 12.28
CA SER A 122 -2.78 0.41 12.66
C SER A 122 -3.03 1.15 13.98
N HIS A 123 -4.18 0.91 14.59
CA HIS A 123 -4.53 1.40 15.92
C HIS A 123 -4.56 0.19 16.87
N PRO A 124 -3.64 0.09 17.85
CA PRO A 124 -3.93 -0.70 19.03
C PRO A 124 -5.09 -0.02 19.76
N GLU A 125 -6.16 -0.74 20.02
CA GLU A 125 -7.15 -0.30 21.02
C GLU A 125 -6.52 -0.28 22.42
#